data_AF-A0A519KN86-F1
#
_entry.id   AF-A0A519KN86-F1
#
_cell.length_a   1.000
_cell.length_b   1.000
_cell.length_c   1.000
_cell.angle_alpha   90.00
_cell.angle_beta   90.00
_cell.angle_gamma   90.00
#
_symmetry.space_group_name_H-M   'P 1'
#
loop_
_entity.id
_entity.type
_entity.pdbx_description
1 polymer ?
#
loop_
_entity_poly.entity_id
_entity_poly.type
_entity_poly.pdbx_seq_one_letter_code
_entity_poly.pdbx_strand_id
1 'polypeptide(L)'
;VYSVSKSYPDFKTNLHTSLGQNRYDITDSKPMNWNIEPDKKKIDQFEVQKATLDFGGRMWTAWFSQDFPFQDGPYKFHGLPGLILEMEDSTGTHLFKFAGSKKFDDNEKTEKKEIEAIAPGGRVMRFGNMGGGKELAVTEQQFIRQWKDYKNDPVKDMRQNLSRPGVKMKVNINGKEMTDPAEMLRNMEKHQKEILAQDNNKIEPSLYP
;
A
#
# COMPACT_ATOMS: atom_id res chain seq x y z
N VAL A 1 5.83 -3.61 -3.30
CA VAL A 1 5.28 -2.28 -3.66
C VAL A 1 3.79 -2.31 -3.36
N TYR A 2 3.26 -1.27 -2.71
CA TYR A 2 1.83 -1.14 -2.44
C TYR A 2 1.27 0.10 -3.14
N SER A 3 -0.04 0.14 -3.33
CA SER A 3 -0.77 1.34 -3.76
C SER A 3 -2.12 1.40 -3.06
N VAL A 4 -2.68 2.60 -2.92
CA VAL A 4 -4.02 2.80 -2.35
C VAL A 4 -4.91 3.39 -3.42
N SER A 5 -6.12 2.88 -3.55
CA SER A 5 -7.19 3.52 -4.31
C SER A 5 -8.26 4.05 -3.36
N LYS A 6 -8.79 5.24 -3.67
CA LYS A 6 -9.90 5.88 -2.98
C LYS A 6 -10.95 6.23 -4.02
N SER A 7 -12.20 5.84 -3.75
CA SER A 7 -13.35 6.23 -4.55
C SER A 7 -14.05 7.43 -3.90
N TYR A 8 -14.59 8.34 -4.70
CA TYR A 8 -15.31 9.52 -4.23
C TYR A 8 -16.72 9.51 -4.86
N PRO A 9 -17.76 9.95 -4.13
CA PRO A 9 -17.72 10.64 -2.83
C PRO A 9 -17.78 9.72 -1.60
N ASP A 10 -17.81 8.39 -1.77
CA ASP A 10 -18.06 7.40 -0.71
C ASP A 10 -16.82 7.04 0.14
N PHE A 11 -15.64 7.55 -0.22
CA PHE A 11 -14.35 7.26 0.43
C PHE A 11 -14.02 5.78 0.54
N LYS A 12 -14.58 4.94 -0.36
CA LYS A 12 -14.23 3.53 -0.39
C LYS A 12 -12.73 3.39 -0.67
N THR A 13 -12.02 2.81 0.29
CA THR A 13 -10.57 2.75 0.28
C THR A 13 -10.09 1.30 0.19
N ASN A 14 -9.17 1.05 -0.74
CA ASN A 14 -8.64 -0.26 -1.03
C ASN A 14 -7.10 -0.21 -1.01
N LEU A 15 -6.47 -1.11 -0.27
CA LEU A 15 -5.02 -1.31 -0.26
C LEU A 15 -4.65 -2.45 -1.19
N HIS A 16 -3.84 -2.12 -2.19
CA HIS A 16 -3.28 -3.08 -3.14
C HIS A 16 -1.87 -3.43 -2.70
N THR A 17 -1.62 -4.70 -2.40
CA THR A 17 -0.30 -5.19 -1.97
C THR A 17 -0.02 -6.59 -2.53
N SER A 18 1.15 -7.15 -2.26
CA SER A 18 1.52 -8.47 -2.75
C SER A 18 2.24 -9.29 -1.69
N LEU A 19 1.95 -10.59 -1.65
CA LEU A 19 2.69 -11.59 -0.87
C LEU A 19 3.19 -12.66 -1.85
N GLY A 20 4.51 -12.77 -2.00
CA GLY A 20 5.09 -13.60 -3.05
C GLY A 20 4.58 -13.19 -4.43
N GLN A 21 3.95 -14.13 -5.13
CA GLN A 21 3.38 -13.91 -6.47
C GLN A 21 1.91 -13.45 -6.45
N ASN A 22 1.25 -13.51 -5.29
CA ASN A 22 -0.16 -13.18 -5.17
C ASN A 22 -0.35 -11.69 -4.93
N ARG A 23 -1.30 -11.10 -5.64
CA ARG A 23 -1.74 -9.72 -5.45
C ARG A 23 -3.05 -9.70 -4.68
N TYR A 24 -3.14 -8.82 -3.69
CA TYR A 24 -4.30 -8.67 -2.84
C TYR A 24 -4.88 -7.28 -3.00
N ASP A 25 -6.20 -7.23 -3.08
CA ASP A 25 -7.00 -6.01 -2.97
C ASP A 25 -7.74 -6.08 -1.63
N ILE A 26 -7.27 -5.29 -0.67
CA ILE A 26 -7.75 -5.31 0.71
C ILE A 26 -8.69 -4.13 0.88
N THR A 27 -9.99 -4.40 1.01
CA THR A 27 -10.96 -3.35 1.29
C THR A 27 -10.86 -2.94 2.75
N ASP A 28 -10.66 -1.65 3.00
CA ASP A 28 -10.75 -1.09 4.34
C ASP A 28 -12.21 -1.12 4.80
N SER A 29 -12.41 -1.49 6.05
CA SER A 29 -13.76 -1.68 6.62
C SER A 29 -14.09 -0.67 7.70
N LYS A 30 -13.13 0.15 8.14
CA LYS A 30 -13.28 0.97 9.33
C LYS A 30 -13.23 2.46 9.01
N PRO A 31 -14.18 3.25 9.52
CA PRO A 31 -14.09 4.70 9.44
C PRO A 31 -12.90 5.20 10.26
N MET A 32 -12.31 6.31 9.82
CA MET A 32 -11.23 6.98 10.54
C MET A 32 -11.79 7.88 11.63
N ASN A 33 -11.64 7.46 12.89
CA ASN A 33 -12.14 8.18 14.05
C ASN A 33 -11.13 9.24 14.51
N TRP A 34 -11.10 10.38 13.82
CA TRP A 34 -10.23 11.49 14.17
C TRP A 34 -10.65 12.20 15.46
N ASN A 35 -9.67 12.50 16.31
CA ASN A 35 -9.81 13.44 17.41
C ASN A 35 -9.23 14.80 17.00
N ILE A 36 -10.10 15.75 16.67
CA ILE A 36 -9.68 17.10 16.26
C ILE A 36 -9.32 17.92 17.51
N GLU A 37 -8.14 18.50 17.53
CA GLU A 37 -7.59 19.26 18.65
C GLU A 37 -7.62 20.78 18.35
N PRO A 38 -7.66 21.65 19.36
CA PRO A 38 -7.73 23.10 19.16
C PRO A 38 -6.40 23.71 18.66
N ASP A 39 -5.30 22.97 18.77
CA ASP A 39 -3.97 23.40 18.35
C ASP A 39 -3.94 23.76 16.86
N LYS A 40 -3.36 24.92 16.57
CA LYS A 40 -3.19 25.44 15.21
C LYS A 40 -1.73 25.83 14.98
N LYS A 41 -1.28 25.69 13.74
CA LYS A 41 0.01 26.23 13.29
C LYS A 41 -0.10 26.67 11.83
N LYS A 42 0.99 27.20 11.29
CA LYS A 42 1.11 27.55 9.89
C LYS A 42 2.07 26.58 9.19
N ILE A 43 1.66 26.02 8.06
CA ILE A 43 2.51 25.25 7.15
C ILE A 43 2.52 26.00 5.81
N ASP A 44 3.68 26.52 5.43
CA ASP A 44 3.85 27.47 4.32
C ASP A 44 2.90 28.67 4.45
N GLN A 45 1.88 28.72 3.59
CA GLN A 45 0.86 29.76 3.56
C GLN A 45 -0.47 29.33 4.20
N PHE A 46 -0.62 28.05 4.53
CA PHE A 46 -1.87 27.46 4.99
C PHE A 46 -1.96 27.48 6.52
N GLU A 47 -3.11 27.90 7.03
CA GLU A 47 -3.47 27.62 8.42
C GLU A 47 -3.89 26.16 8.54
N VAL A 48 -3.31 25.47 9.52
CA VAL A 48 -3.59 24.06 9.78
C VAL A 48 -4.01 23.83 11.22
N GLN A 49 -4.89 22.85 11.40
CA GLN A 49 -5.37 22.39 12.70
C GLN A 49 -4.88 20.96 12.95
N LYS A 50 -4.59 20.66 14.22
CA LYS A 50 -4.14 19.34 14.64
C LYS A 50 -5.30 18.36 14.76
N ALA A 51 -5.06 17.11 14.38
CA ALA A 51 -5.91 15.98 14.72
C ALA A 51 -5.07 14.74 15.02
N THR A 52 -5.59 13.84 15.85
CA THR A 52 -4.96 12.57 16.19
C THR A 52 -5.86 11.38 15.86
N LEU A 53 -5.26 10.22 15.58
CA LEU A 53 -5.97 9.00 15.21
C LEU A 53 -5.15 7.76 15.59
N ASP A 54 -5.80 6.73 16.15
CA ASP A 54 -5.24 5.38 16.21
C ASP A 54 -5.64 4.61 14.94
N PHE A 55 -4.64 4.29 14.12
CA PHE A 55 -4.88 3.59 12.86
C PHE A 55 -3.72 2.66 12.50
N GLY A 56 -4.05 1.44 12.08
CA GLY A 56 -3.07 0.48 11.60
C GLY A 56 -2.14 -0.07 12.68
N GLY A 57 -2.43 0.14 13.97
CA GLY A 57 -1.51 -0.17 15.08
C GLY A 57 -0.46 0.92 15.33
N ARG A 58 -0.73 2.16 14.89
CA ARG A 58 0.09 3.34 15.14
C ARG A 58 -0.79 4.50 15.59
N MET A 59 -0.23 5.35 16.45
CA MET A 59 -0.79 6.66 16.75
C MET A 59 -0.28 7.67 15.74
N TRP A 60 -1.19 8.38 15.09
CA TRP A 60 -0.90 9.40 14.08
C TRP A 60 -1.25 10.78 14.60
N THR A 61 -0.40 11.75 14.28
CA THR A 61 -0.71 13.18 14.38
C THR A 61 -0.77 13.75 12.97
N ALA A 62 -1.89 14.38 12.62
CA ALA A 62 -2.13 15.03 11.35
C ALA A 62 -2.33 16.53 11.53
N TRP A 63 -1.86 17.31 10.56
CA TRP A 63 -2.11 18.73 10.43
C TRP A 63 -2.85 18.98 9.11
N PHE A 64 -4.10 19.43 9.21
CA PHE A 64 -4.98 19.59 8.05
C PHE A 64 -5.41 21.04 7.85
N SER A 65 -5.62 21.47 6.60
CA SER A 65 -6.06 22.82 6.25
C SER A 65 -7.47 22.81 5.67
N GLN A 66 -8.33 23.66 6.21
CA GLN A 66 -9.72 23.89 5.76
C GLN A 66 -9.81 24.73 4.47
N ASP A 67 -8.68 25.25 3.97
CA ASP A 67 -8.63 26.05 2.74
C ASP A 67 -8.98 25.21 1.49
N PHE A 68 -8.94 23.88 1.63
CA PHE A 68 -9.27 22.92 0.56
C PHE A 68 -10.66 22.31 0.77
N PRO A 69 -11.56 22.35 -0.23
CA PRO A 69 -12.94 21.89 -0.08
C PRO A 69 -13.10 20.36 -0.26
N PHE A 70 -12.08 19.57 0.05
CA PHE A 70 -12.09 18.11 -0.08
C PHE A 70 -11.37 17.47 1.11
N GLN A 71 -11.94 16.36 1.61
CA GLN A 71 -11.53 15.69 2.85
C GLN A 71 -10.52 14.57 2.57
N ASP A 72 -9.28 14.92 2.26
CA ASP A 72 -8.30 13.96 1.74
C ASP A 72 -6.92 14.08 2.40
N GLY A 73 -6.07 13.10 2.14
CA GLY A 73 -4.74 12.99 2.70
C GLY A 73 -3.91 11.87 2.08
N PRO A 74 -2.64 11.73 2.50
CA PRO A 74 -1.76 10.70 1.98
C PRO A 74 -2.26 9.30 2.32
N TYR A 75 -1.76 8.29 1.60
CA TYR A 75 -2.06 6.88 1.87
C TYR A 75 -3.58 6.61 1.90
N LYS A 76 -4.11 6.05 2.98
CA LYS A 76 -5.54 5.82 3.21
C LYS A 76 -6.23 6.99 3.92
N PHE A 77 -5.47 7.94 4.48
CA PHE A 77 -5.99 8.95 5.41
C PHE A 77 -6.97 9.91 4.73
N HIS A 78 -8.16 10.07 5.31
CA HIS A 78 -9.25 10.91 4.81
C HIS A 78 -10.23 11.26 5.95
N GLY A 79 -11.22 12.12 5.67
CA GLY A 79 -12.33 12.40 6.59
C GLY A 79 -12.14 13.58 7.56
N LEU A 80 -10.99 14.27 7.52
CA LEU A 80 -10.84 15.57 8.17
C LEU A 80 -11.44 16.68 7.30
N PRO A 81 -11.97 17.78 7.89
CA PRO A 81 -12.50 18.89 7.11
C PRO A 81 -11.37 19.65 6.41
N GLY A 82 -11.03 19.20 5.21
CA GLY A 82 -9.98 19.76 4.36
C GLY A 82 -8.85 18.77 4.04
N LEU A 83 -7.70 19.30 3.62
CA LEU A 83 -6.57 18.48 3.16
C LEU A 83 -5.52 18.30 4.26
N ILE A 84 -5.11 17.06 4.50
CA ILE A 84 -3.97 16.75 5.37
C ILE A 84 -2.68 17.19 4.67
N LEU A 85 -1.98 18.17 5.24
CA LEU A 85 -0.73 18.73 4.69
C LEU A 85 0.52 18.14 5.34
N GLU A 86 0.43 17.72 6.59
CA GLU A 86 1.52 17.05 7.28
C GLU A 86 0.96 15.96 8.16
N MET A 87 1.65 14.82 8.24
CA MET A 87 1.24 13.72 9.10
C MET A 87 2.44 12.89 9.50
N GLU A 88 2.50 12.51 10.78
CA GLU A 88 3.55 11.67 11.31
C GLU A 88 3.01 10.65 12.30
N ASP A 89 3.69 9.50 12.38
CA ASP A 89 3.42 8.54 13.44
C ASP A 89 4.15 8.93 14.73
N SER A 90 3.69 8.44 15.87
CA SER A 90 4.26 8.77 17.18
C SER A 90 5.74 8.40 17.35
N THR A 91 6.27 7.51 16.50
CA THR A 91 7.70 7.13 16.50
C THR A 91 8.56 8.00 15.59
N GLY A 92 7.95 8.85 14.74
CA GLY A 92 8.64 9.69 13.77
C GLY A 92 9.28 8.92 12.61
N THR A 93 8.96 7.63 12.44
CA THR A 93 9.53 6.79 11.38
C THR A 93 8.76 6.89 10.07
N HIS A 94 7.52 7.38 10.11
CA HIS A 94 6.71 7.70 8.96
C HIS A 94 6.31 9.17 9.01
N LEU A 95 6.73 9.90 7.97
CA LEU A 95 6.46 11.33 7.84
C LEU A 95 5.98 11.61 6.42
N PHE A 96 4.80 12.24 6.33
CA PHE A 96 4.25 12.76 5.10
C PHE A 96 4.23 14.28 5.19
N LYS A 97 4.78 14.94 4.18
CA LYS A 97 4.78 16.40 4.05
C LYS A 97 4.26 16.79 2.68
N PHE A 98 3.36 17.75 2.66
CA PHE A 98 2.90 18.39 1.46
C PHE A 98 4.08 19.09 0.79
N ALA A 99 4.36 18.70 -0.45
CA ALA A 99 5.45 19.27 -1.24
C ALA A 99 4.96 20.37 -2.19
N GLY A 100 3.69 20.34 -2.59
CA GLY A 100 3.13 21.30 -3.53
C GLY A 100 1.91 20.76 -4.28
N SER A 101 1.26 21.63 -5.04
CA SER A 101 0.15 21.29 -5.92
C SER A 101 0.38 21.89 -7.31
N LYS A 102 0.00 21.15 -8.35
CA LYS A 102 0.02 21.60 -9.75
C LYS A 102 -1.38 21.42 -10.32
N LYS A 103 -1.89 22.44 -11.01
CA LYS A 103 -3.08 22.28 -11.84
C LYS A 103 -2.67 21.51 -13.10
N PHE A 104 -3.41 20.45 -13.42
CA PHE A 104 -3.23 19.76 -14.70
C PHE A 104 -3.86 20.63 -15.79
N ASP A 105 -3.13 20.83 -16.89
CA ASP A 105 -3.66 21.52 -18.07
C ASP A 105 -4.68 20.62 -18.78
N ASP A 106 -5.63 21.21 -19.51
CA ASP A 106 -6.72 20.46 -20.17
C ASP A 106 -6.21 19.39 -21.16
N ASN A 107 -5.00 19.55 -21.70
CA ASN A 107 -4.38 18.58 -22.60
C ASN A 107 -3.87 17.32 -21.88
N GLU A 108 -3.46 17.41 -20.60
CA GLU A 108 -3.08 16.25 -19.77
C GLU A 108 -4.33 15.42 -19.35
N LYS A 109 -5.54 15.99 -19.44
CA LYS A 109 -6.80 15.26 -19.21
C LYS A 109 -7.13 14.27 -20.32
N THR A 110 -6.63 14.48 -21.54
CA THR A 110 -6.85 13.59 -22.69
C THR A 110 -6.10 12.27 -22.50
N GLU A 111 -4.87 12.30 -21.98
CA GLU A 111 -4.12 11.09 -21.62
C GLU A 111 -4.82 10.28 -20.51
N LYS A 112 -5.44 10.96 -19.52
CA LYS A 112 -6.27 10.29 -18.50
C LYS A 112 -7.56 9.68 -19.06
N LYS A 113 -8.23 10.34 -20.00
CA LYS A 113 -9.41 9.78 -20.70
C LYS A 113 -9.06 8.55 -21.53
N GLU A 114 -7.89 8.55 -22.16
CA GLU A 114 -7.40 7.34 -22.85
C GLU A 114 -7.16 6.23 -21.83
N ILE A 115 -6.48 6.49 -20.70
CA ILE A 115 -6.27 5.53 -19.60
C ILE A 115 -7.61 5.00 -19.02
N GLU A 116 -8.62 5.85 -18.85
CA GLU A 116 -9.99 5.47 -18.44
C GLU A 116 -10.72 4.66 -19.52
N ALA A 117 -10.49 4.95 -20.81
CA ALA A 117 -11.09 4.22 -21.93
C ALA A 117 -10.48 2.82 -22.13
N ILE A 118 -9.19 2.62 -21.80
CA ILE A 118 -8.56 1.28 -21.80
C ILE A 118 -8.93 0.48 -20.54
N ALA A 119 -9.55 1.11 -19.54
CA ALA A 119 -9.97 0.49 -18.29
C ALA A 119 -11.25 1.16 -17.72
N PRO A 120 -12.44 0.86 -18.28
CA PRO A 120 -13.69 1.42 -17.79
C PRO A 120 -13.91 0.94 -16.34
N GLY A 121 -13.90 1.87 -15.40
CA GLY A 121 -14.02 1.61 -13.95
C GLY A 121 -12.92 2.17 -13.04
N GLY A 122 -12.06 3.09 -13.52
CA GLY A 122 -11.16 3.84 -12.64
C GLY A 122 -9.91 3.07 -12.20
N ARG A 123 -9.15 2.51 -13.16
CA ARG A 123 -7.80 1.99 -12.85
C ARG A 123 -6.84 3.16 -12.61
N VAL A 124 -6.54 3.37 -11.33
CA VAL A 124 -5.45 4.22 -10.81
C VAL A 124 -4.15 3.88 -11.53
N MET A 125 -3.40 4.91 -11.94
CA MET A 125 -2.07 4.77 -12.55
C MET A 125 -1.17 3.84 -11.71
N ARG A 126 -0.86 2.66 -12.25
CA ARG A 126 0.14 1.74 -11.70
C ARG A 126 1.53 2.29 -12.03
N PHE A 127 2.11 3.10 -11.14
CA PHE A 127 3.55 3.38 -11.20
C PHE A 127 4.31 2.12 -10.73
N GLY A 128 4.71 1.32 -11.70
CA GLY A 128 5.52 0.11 -11.50
C GLY A 128 5.26 -0.92 -12.59
N ASN A 129 6.27 -1.16 -13.43
CA ASN A 129 6.33 -2.29 -14.36
C ASN A 129 6.22 -3.63 -13.61
N MET A 130 5.02 -4.09 -13.26
CA MET A 130 4.75 -5.50 -12.90
C MET A 130 3.27 -5.89 -13.15
N GLY A 131 3.05 -6.58 -14.27
CA GLY A 131 2.11 -7.70 -14.45
C GLY A 131 0.64 -7.50 -14.09
N GLY A 132 -0.23 -7.52 -15.11
CA GLY A 132 -1.69 -7.54 -15.03
C GLY A 132 -2.32 -8.83 -14.49
N GLY A 133 -1.87 -9.33 -13.34
CA GLY A 133 -2.56 -10.40 -12.61
C GLY A 133 -3.86 -9.90 -11.96
N LYS A 134 -4.89 -10.77 -11.91
CA LYS A 134 -6.14 -10.52 -11.17
C LYS A 134 -5.80 -10.40 -9.68
N GLU A 135 -6.32 -9.35 -9.03
CA GLU A 135 -6.14 -9.17 -7.59
C GLU A 135 -7.18 -10.00 -6.82
N LEU A 136 -6.74 -10.60 -5.72
CA LEU A 136 -7.59 -11.35 -4.81
C LEU A 136 -8.25 -10.35 -3.85
N ALA A 137 -9.53 -10.07 -4.07
CA ALA A 137 -10.32 -9.25 -3.16
C ALA A 137 -10.49 -9.97 -1.82
N VAL A 138 -10.02 -9.36 -0.73
CA VAL A 138 -10.03 -9.93 0.61
C VAL A 138 -10.37 -8.87 1.66
N THR A 139 -10.91 -9.33 2.80
CA THR A 139 -11.00 -8.50 4.01
C THR A 139 -9.64 -8.43 4.72
N GLU A 140 -9.46 -7.46 5.62
CA GLU A 140 -8.28 -7.37 6.47
C GLU A 140 -8.00 -8.68 7.21
N GLN A 141 -9.03 -9.31 7.78
CA GLN A 141 -8.90 -10.56 8.54
C GLN A 141 -8.45 -11.73 7.65
N GLN A 142 -8.94 -11.79 6.42
CA GLN A 142 -8.47 -12.76 5.44
C GLN A 142 -7.02 -12.50 5.07
N PHE A 143 -6.65 -11.24 4.81
CA PHE A 143 -5.27 -10.88 4.51
C PHE A 143 -4.30 -11.21 5.65
N ILE A 144 -4.66 -10.91 6.90
CA ILE A 144 -3.84 -11.24 8.09
C ILE A 144 -3.57 -12.75 8.18
N ARG A 145 -4.54 -13.59 7.82
CA ARG A 145 -4.32 -15.05 7.75
C ARG A 145 -3.31 -15.41 6.66
N GLN A 146 -3.45 -14.82 5.47
CA GLN A 146 -2.51 -15.05 4.36
C GLN A 146 -1.10 -14.56 4.67
N TRP A 147 -0.97 -13.44 5.38
CA TRP A 147 0.31 -12.93 5.85
C TRP A 147 0.98 -13.91 6.82
N LYS A 148 0.24 -14.44 7.81
CA LYS A 148 0.77 -15.42 8.76
C LYS A 148 1.23 -16.70 8.06
N ASP A 149 0.44 -17.19 7.11
CA ASP A 149 0.80 -18.34 6.29
C ASP A 149 2.07 -18.08 5.46
N TYR A 150 2.17 -16.90 4.85
CA TYR A 150 3.34 -16.49 4.06
C TYR A 150 4.60 -16.35 4.93
N LYS A 151 4.50 -15.78 6.13
CA LYS A 151 5.61 -15.65 7.08
C LYS A 151 6.14 -17.03 7.52
N ASN A 152 5.24 -18.01 7.66
CA ASN A 152 5.58 -19.38 8.04
C ASN A 152 6.24 -20.16 6.90
N ASP A 153 5.70 -20.08 5.67
CA ASP A 153 6.25 -20.72 4.47
C ASP A 153 6.17 -19.78 3.24
N PRO A 154 7.17 -18.89 3.04
CA PRO A 154 7.12 -17.88 1.98
C PRO A 154 7.26 -18.47 0.58
N VAL A 155 7.61 -19.75 0.47
CA VAL A 155 7.79 -20.47 -0.80
C VAL A 155 6.70 -21.53 -1.02
N LYS A 156 5.64 -21.56 -0.22
CA LYS A 156 4.53 -22.54 -0.29
C LYS A 156 3.97 -22.68 -1.72
N ASP A 157 3.58 -21.58 -2.33
CA ASP A 157 2.99 -21.58 -3.68
C ASP A 157 4.01 -22.01 -4.75
N MET A 158 5.28 -21.59 -4.58
CA MET A 158 6.36 -21.98 -5.48
C MET A 158 6.64 -23.49 -5.39
N ARG A 159 6.67 -24.05 -4.17
CA ARG A 159 6.82 -25.48 -3.91
C ARG A 159 5.69 -26.28 -4.55
N GLN A 160 4.45 -25.79 -4.44
CA GLN A 160 3.30 -26.43 -5.08
C GLN A 160 3.41 -26.39 -6.61
N ASN A 161 3.84 -25.25 -7.17
CA ASN A 161 3.99 -25.10 -8.62
C ASN A 161 5.14 -25.96 -9.19
N LEU A 162 6.28 -26.03 -8.52
CA LEU A 162 7.42 -26.87 -8.93
C LEU A 162 7.13 -28.36 -8.82
N SER A 163 6.22 -28.77 -7.93
CA SER A 163 5.76 -30.16 -7.83
C SER A 163 4.83 -30.59 -8.97
N ARG A 164 4.38 -29.66 -9.83
CA ARG A 164 3.50 -29.98 -10.97
C ARG A 164 4.30 -30.64 -12.09
N PRO A 165 3.77 -31.70 -12.73
CA PRO A 165 4.43 -32.33 -13.87
C PRO A 165 4.74 -31.33 -14.99
N GLY A 166 5.96 -31.37 -15.53
CA GLY A 166 6.37 -30.55 -16.68
C GLY A 166 6.91 -29.15 -16.36
N VAL A 167 6.86 -28.69 -15.10
CA VAL A 167 7.44 -27.40 -14.70
C VAL A 167 8.95 -27.57 -14.45
N LYS A 168 9.78 -26.89 -15.24
CA LYS A 168 11.24 -26.80 -15.02
C LYS A 168 11.62 -25.33 -14.87
N MET A 169 12.22 -24.98 -13.75
CA MET A 169 12.77 -23.65 -13.52
C MET A 169 14.30 -23.71 -13.63
N LYS A 170 14.89 -22.67 -14.22
CA LYS A 170 16.33 -22.42 -14.21
C LYS A 170 16.54 -21.03 -13.62
N VAL A 171 17.42 -20.93 -12.63
CA VAL A 171 17.74 -19.65 -11.98
C VAL A 171 19.25 -19.50 -11.98
N ASN A 172 19.74 -18.36 -12.47
CA ASN A 172 21.15 -18.01 -12.37
C ASN A 172 21.35 -17.19 -11.09
N ILE A 173 22.16 -17.70 -10.17
CA ILE A 173 22.54 -16.99 -8.95
C ILE A 173 24.05 -16.79 -9.00
N ASN A 174 24.50 -15.54 -9.15
CA ASN A 174 25.93 -15.17 -9.17
C ASN A 174 26.77 -15.96 -10.20
N GLY A 175 26.23 -16.21 -11.39
CA GLY A 175 26.91 -16.95 -12.46
C GLY A 175 26.82 -18.48 -12.35
N LYS A 176 26.27 -19.01 -11.25
CA LYS A 176 25.97 -20.44 -11.08
C LYS A 176 24.55 -20.72 -11.56
N GLU A 177 24.41 -21.50 -12.62
CA GLU A 177 23.11 -22.06 -13.00
C GLU A 177 22.67 -23.09 -11.96
N MET A 178 21.52 -22.84 -11.36
CA MET A 178 20.86 -23.79 -10.48
C MET A 178 19.73 -24.46 -11.27
N THR A 179 19.64 -25.78 -11.15
CA THR A 179 18.59 -26.59 -11.79
C THR A 179 17.92 -27.57 -10.82
N ASP A 180 18.47 -27.75 -9.61
CA ASP A 180 17.85 -28.58 -8.56
C ASP A 180 16.72 -27.79 -7.85
N PRO A 181 15.45 -28.22 -7.97
CA PRO A 181 14.33 -27.54 -7.33
C PRO A 181 14.45 -27.46 -5.80
N ALA A 182 15.08 -28.44 -5.15
CA ALA A 182 15.21 -28.46 -3.69
C ALA A 182 16.25 -27.44 -3.20
N GLU A 183 17.40 -27.31 -3.87
CA GLU A 183 18.36 -26.23 -3.62
C GLU A 183 17.77 -24.84 -3.91
N MET A 184 17.01 -24.68 -5.00
CA MET A 184 16.32 -23.42 -5.32
C MET A 184 15.36 -23.00 -4.21
N LEU A 185 14.45 -23.88 -3.81
CA LEU A 185 13.45 -23.58 -2.78
C LEU A 185 14.10 -23.20 -1.45
N ARG A 186 15.17 -23.89 -1.05
CA ARG A 186 15.92 -23.56 0.18
C ARG A 186 16.56 -22.18 0.10
N ASN A 187 17.21 -21.85 -1.01
CA ASN A 187 17.85 -20.55 -1.21
C ASN A 187 16.82 -19.41 -1.26
N MET A 188 15.70 -19.62 -1.96
CA MET A 188 14.59 -18.67 -2.00
C MET A 188 13.97 -18.48 -0.62
N GLU A 189 13.69 -19.56 0.11
CA GLU A 189 13.11 -19.50 1.46
C GLU A 189 14.00 -18.72 2.41
N LYS A 190 15.31 -19.00 2.41
CA LYS A 190 16.30 -18.27 3.20
C LYS A 190 16.28 -16.77 2.87
N HIS A 191 16.38 -16.44 1.59
CA HIS A 191 16.39 -15.04 1.13
C HIS A 191 15.10 -14.29 1.48
N GLN A 192 13.94 -14.94 1.30
CA GLN A 192 12.65 -14.33 1.65
C GLN A 192 12.53 -14.10 3.16
N LYS A 193 12.98 -15.06 3.99
CA LYS A 193 13.01 -14.88 5.46
C LYS A 193 13.93 -13.73 5.88
N GLU A 194 15.06 -13.54 5.21
CA GLU A 194 15.97 -12.41 5.45
C GLU A 194 15.31 -11.06 5.09
N ILE A 195 14.65 -10.97 3.92
CA ILE A 195 13.89 -9.77 3.53
C ILE A 195 12.80 -9.47 4.56
N LEU A 196 12.03 -10.47 4.96
CA LEU A 196 10.96 -10.33 5.94
C LEU A 196 11.49 -9.87 7.31
N ALA A 197 12.69 -10.30 7.70
CA ALA A 197 13.31 -9.87 8.95
C ALA A 197 13.79 -8.41 8.91
N GLN A 198 14.15 -7.90 7.73
CA GLN A 198 14.56 -6.50 7.53
C GLN A 198 13.37 -5.54 7.43
N ASP A 199 12.20 -6.04 7.06
CA ASP A 199 10.99 -5.27 6.82
C ASP A 199 10.18 -5.04 8.12
N ASN A 200 10.74 -4.22 9.00
CA ASN A 200 10.25 -4.01 10.37
C ASN A 200 9.45 -2.72 10.58
N ASN A 201 9.31 -1.87 9.56
CA ASN A 201 8.66 -0.57 9.68
C ASN A 201 7.47 -0.43 8.71
N LYS A 202 6.47 -1.31 8.86
CA LYS A 202 5.21 -1.23 8.10
C LYS A 202 4.39 -0.01 8.49
N ILE A 203 3.71 0.65 7.53
CA ILE A 203 2.76 1.73 7.81
C ILE A 203 1.61 1.23 8.70
N GLU A 204 1.10 0.03 8.46
CA GLU A 204 0.04 -0.60 9.25
C GLU A 204 0.54 -1.91 9.89
N PRO A 205 1.30 -1.88 11.00
CA PRO A 205 1.73 -3.09 11.70
C PRO A 205 0.59 -4.07 12.03
N SER A 206 -0.62 -3.58 12.28
CA SER A 206 -1.77 -4.43 12.58
C SER A 206 -2.21 -5.34 11.41
N LEU A 207 -1.88 -4.98 10.17
CA LEU A 207 -2.11 -5.84 9.00
C LEU A 207 -1.01 -6.90 8.81
N TYR A 208 0.13 -6.72 9.47
CA TYR A 208 1.32 -7.56 9.33
C TYR A 208 1.84 -8.07 10.70
N PRO A 209 1.03 -8.75 11.53
CA PRO A 209 1.46 -9.26 12.83
C PRO A 209 2.52 -10.40 12.75
#